data_AF-A0A6S6XCB2-F1
#
_entry.id   AF-A0A6S6XCB2-F1
#
_cell.length_a   1.000
_cell.length_b   1.000
_cell.length_c   1.000
_cell.angle_alpha   90.00
_cell.angle_beta   90.00
_cell.angle_gamma   90.00
#
_symmetry.space_group_name_H-M   'P 1'
#
loop_
_entity.id
_entity.type
_entity.pdbx_description
1 polymer ?
#
loop_
_entity_poly.entity_id
_entity_poly.type
_entity_poly.pdbx_seq_one_letter_code
_entity_poly.pdbx_strand_id
1 'polypeptide(L)'
;MIELTVSKTSDSPSVFSISPSNIELGGKQASGVDFLRVSVPPDWQGKTVRITFVHAANNQKVAVILPETGIIKLTSDITSCNGDIVIDAAGTDDYAAYSTVCHYTVYSHPDAGSNGQVITPDEYHQFIGEVKNYSDSAQASANKAIEYTAVFKNSGYHNSIYRGKDISANEADGSMYTNIANGTFDDIFVGDYFHKTVNGQNYVFQVLGCDIKMNRGSTPLTAHHIVVMPTTSLGSYKMNDTNTTDGGYVGSKMYTDVLPVWAGYLSNAFGSHLITSKELLVNATSSGSPSGWSWFDSTVNLMTVEEVLGHGTFGISHYEYYFNIGISYGQLPLFRLSPDKICIRYATYWLRNIPQSTFFSTVNNEGYVHITPASASAELRPYFLLG
;
A
#
# COMPACT_ATOMS: atom_id res chain seq x y z
N MET A 1 15.74 -52.33 5.69
CA MET A 1 17.02 -51.85 6.28
C MET A 1 17.87 -53.08 6.51
N ILE A 2 19.05 -53.11 5.90
CA ILE A 2 19.97 -54.25 5.95
C ILE A 2 20.89 -54.04 7.14
N GLU A 3 21.13 -55.06 7.96
CA GLU A 3 21.96 -54.93 9.16
C GLU A 3 23.23 -55.77 9.02
N LEU A 4 24.38 -55.15 9.31
CA LEU A 4 25.67 -55.80 9.47
C LEU A 4 26.15 -55.59 10.90
N THR A 5 26.65 -56.66 11.50
CA THR A 5 27.26 -56.60 12.84
C THR A 5 28.67 -57.12 12.76
N VAL A 6 29.63 -56.30 13.19
CA VAL A 6 31.01 -56.73 13.42
C VAL A 6 31.12 -57.24 14.85
N SER A 7 31.58 -58.46 15.04
CA SER A 7 31.78 -59.07 16.36
C SER A 7 33.19 -59.64 16.49
N LYS A 8 33.78 -59.54 17.68
CA LYS A 8 35.05 -60.19 17.98
C LYS A 8 34.81 -61.68 18.22
N THR A 9 35.40 -62.54 17.39
CA THR A 9 35.17 -64.00 17.40
C THR A 9 36.34 -64.80 17.93
N SER A 10 37.51 -64.19 18.11
CA SER A 10 38.67 -64.77 18.77
C SER A 10 39.50 -63.64 19.39
N ASP A 11 40.14 -63.91 20.53
CA ASP A 11 41.00 -62.94 21.23
C ASP A 11 42.50 -63.16 20.93
N SER A 12 42.92 -64.36 20.54
CA SER A 12 44.33 -64.70 20.29
C SER A 12 44.49 -65.81 19.23
N PRO A 13 44.70 -65.46 17.94
CA PRO A 13 44.77 -64.09 17.42
C PRO A 13 43.43 -63.37 17.49
N SER A 14 43.44 -62.04 17.62
CA SER A 14 42.20 -61.24 17.59
C SER A 14 41.57 -61.30 16.19
N VAL A 15 40.34 -61.78 16.09
CA VAL A 15 39.59 -61.89 14.82
C VAL A 15 38.24 -61.20 14.97
N PHE A 16 37.91 -60.33 14.02
CA PHE A 16 36.61 -59.68 13.92
C PHE A 16 35.85 -60.23 12.72
N SER A 17 34.63 -60.71 12.93
CA SER A 17 33.80 -61.29 11.87
C SER A 17 32.59 -60.40 11.58
N ILE A 18 32.29 -60.17 10.30
CA ILE A 18 31.02 -59.55 9.87
C ILE A 18 29.93 -60.63 9.83
N SER A 19 28.75 -60.31 10.35
CA SER A 19 27.54 -61.11 10.19
C SER A 19 26.37 -60.24 9.71
N PRO A 20 25.55 -60.71 8.76
CA PRO A 20 25.73 -61.94 7.97
C PRO A 20 26.94 -61.86 7.02
N SER A 21 27.41 -63.01 6.53
CA SER A 21 28.52 -63.09 5.57
C SER A 21 28.07 -62.83 4.11
N ASN A 22 26.76 -62.73 3.89
CA ASN A 22 26.15 -62.43 2.59
C ASN A 22 24.95 -61.51 2.80
N ILE A 23 24.83 -60.47 1.97
CA ILE A 23 23.68 -59.56 1.95
C ILE A 23 23.21 -59.26 0.53
N GLU A 24 22.01 -58.71 0.42
CA GLU A 24 21.40 -58.28 -0.83
C GLU A 24 21.19 -56.76 -0.77
N LEU A 25 21.74 -56.00 -1.72
CA LEU A 25 21.67 -54.53 -1.75
C LEU A 25 20.60 -53.99 -2.72
N GLY A 26 19.64 -54.83 -3.09
CA GLY A 26 18.54 -54.44 -3.98
C GLY A 26 18.94 -54.38 -5.46
N GLY A 27 18.30 -53.49 -6.21
CA GLY A 27 18.43 -53.38 -7.67
C GLY A 27 19.69 -52.66 -8.15
N LYS A 28 20.22 -53.09 -9.30
CA LYS A 28 21.40 -52.48 -9.94
C LYS A 28 21.18 -50.98 -10.20
N GLN A 29 22.19 -50.17 -9.89
CA GLN A 29 22.21 -48.70 -10.02
C GLN A 29 21.16 -47.93 -9.18
N ALA A 30 20.47 -48.59 -8.24
CA ALA A 30 19.57 -47.90 -7.32
C ALA A 30 20.34 -46.98 -6.36
N SER A 31 19.85 -45.76 -6.15
CA SER A 31 20.46 -44.79 -5.24
C SER A 31 19.45 -44.29 -4.21
N GLY A 32 19.77 -44.43 -2.93
CA GLY A 32 18.98 -43.89 -1.83
C GLY A 32 17.66 -44.60 -1.53
N VAL A 33 17.45 -45.79 -2.10
CA VAL A 33 16.28 -46.65 -1.82
C VAL A 33 16.51 -47.47 -0.55
N ASP A 34 17.70 -48.04 -0.41
CA ASP A 34 18.07 -48.92 0.71
C ASP A 34 19.15 -48.31 1.61
N PHE A 35 19.12 -48.75 2.86
CA PHE A 35 20.02 -48.30 3.92
C PHE A 35 20.65 -49.50 4.61
N LEU A 36 21.94 -49.37 4.90
CA LEU A 36 22.76 -50.35 5.60
C LEU A 36 23.08 -49.83 7.00
N ARG A 37 22.69 -50.57 8.02
CA ARG A 37 23.05 -50.28 9.40
C ARG A 37 24.22 -51.17 9.82
N VAL A 38 25.29 -50.56 10.32
CA VAL A 38 26.48 -51.26 10.81
C VAL A 38 26.57 -51.09 12.32
N SER A 39 26.60 -52.21 13.03
CA SER A 39 26.90 -52.27 14.46
C SER A 39 28.33 -52.72 14.67
N VAL A 40 29.08 -51.98 15.50
CA VAL A 40 30.51 -52.22 15.74
C VAL A 40 30.74 -52.72 17.18
N PRO A 41 31.77 -53.54 17.43
CA PRO A 41 32.04 -54.08 18.76
C PRO A 41 32.53 -52.97 19.72
N PRO A 42 32.45 -53.20 21.05
CA PRO A 42 32.97 -52.26 22.05
C PRO A 42 34.44 -51.86 21.82
N ASP A 43 35.27 -52.79 21.33
CA ASP A 43 36.69 -52.54 21.02
C ASP A 43 36.91 -51.45 19.96
N TRP A 44 35.89 -51.14 19.15
CA TRP A 44 35.97 -50.16 18.06
C TRP A 44 35.35 -48.80 18.44
N GLN A 45 34.84 -48.66 19.67
CA GLN A 45 34.26 -47.40 20.13
C GLN A 45 35.32 -46.30 20.21
N GLY A 46 35.01 -45.11 19.70
CA GLY A 46 35.94 -43.99 19.60
C GLY A 46 37.03 -44.15 18.53
N LYS A 47 36.98 -45.20 17.70
CA LYS A 47 37.86 -45.38 16.53
C LYS A 47 37.15 -44.87 15.28
N THR A 48 37.92 -44.50 14.25
CA THR A 48 37.38 -44.21 12.93
C THR A 48 37.07 -45.54 12.24
N VAL A 49 35.79 -45.82 12.02
CA VAL A 49 35.34 -47.03 11.32
C VAL A 49 35.03 -46.69 9.87
N ARG A 50 35.55 -47.50 8.95
CA ARG A 50 35.32 -47.39 7.51
C ARG A 50 34.71 -48.67 7.00
N ILE A 51 33.70 -48.54 6.14
CA ILE A 51 33.23 -49.62 5.28
C ILE A 51 33.80 -49.43 3.88
N THR A 52 34.27 -50.51 3.27
CA THR A 52 34.79 -50.51 1.91
C THR A 52 34.03 -51.53 1.08
N PHE A 53 33.35 -51.06 0.04
CA PHE A 53 32.72 -51.88 -0.99
C PHE A 53 33.73 -52.09 -2.12
N VAL A 54 34.09 -53.34 -2.38
CA VAL A 54 35.03 -53.74 -3.42
C VAL A 54 34.23 -54.38 -4.55
N HIS A 55 34.23 -53.75 -5.72
CA HIS A 55 33.48 -54.21 -6.88
C HIS A 55 34.12 -55.47 -7.47
N ALA A 56 33.33 -56.54 -7.67
CA ALA A 56 33.83 -57.78 -8.26
C ALA A 56 34.23 -57.60 -9.74
N ALA A 57 33.66 -56.63 -10.44
CA ALA A 57 33.89 -56.42 -11.87
C ALA A 57 35.27 -55.82 -12.19
N ASN A 58 35.79 -54.94 -11.34
CA ASN A 58 36.98 -54.14 -11.65
C ASN A 58 37.86 -53.82 -10.42
N ASN A 59 37.57 -54.39 -9.25
CA ASN A 59 38.23 -54.08 -7.97
C ASN A 59 38.19 -52.59 -7.58
N GLN A 60 37.27 -51.80 -8.14
CA GLN A 60 37.03 -50.44 -7.69
C GLN A 60 36.56 -50.46 -6.23
N LYS A 61 37.09 -49.55 -5.42
CA LYS A 61 36.79 -49.44 -3.99
C LYS A 61 35.98 -48.18 -3.74
N VAL A 62 34.79 -48.35 -3.20
CA VAL A 62 33.96 -47.26 -2.67
C VAL A 62 34.04 -47.32 -1.15
N ALA A 63 34.71 -46.35 -0.54
CA ALA A 63 34.93 -46.31 0.91
C ALA A 63 34.06 -45.23 1.56
N VAL A 64 33.38 -45.58 2.64
CA VAL A 64 32.51 -44.67 3.40
C VAL A 64 32.92 -44.72 4.86
N ILE A 65 33.15 -43.55 5.47
CA ILE A 65 33.35 -43.45 6.93
C ILE A 65 31.99 -43.65 7.59
N LEU A 66 31.91 -44.56 8.56
CA LEU A 66 30.67 -44.86 9.27
C LEU A 66 30.27 -43.64 10.13
N PRO A 67 29.10 -43.03 9.89
CA PRO A 67 28.62 -41.92 10.72
C PRO A 67 28.23 -42.41 12.12
N GLU A 68 28.12 -41.49 13.09
CA GLU A 68 27.72 -41.81 14.49
C GLU A 68 26.38 -42.55 14.59
N THR A 69 25.49 -42.35 13.61
CA THR A 69 24.20 -43.06 13.53
C THR A 69 24.33 -44.54 13.22
N GLY A 70 25.49 -44.98 12.71
CA GLY A 70 25.73 -46.33 12.22
C GLY A 70 24.97 -46.65 10.93
N ILE A 71 24.33 -45.66 10.28
CA ILE A 71 23.49 -45.88 9.10
C ILE A 71 24.13 -45.26 7.87
N ILE A 72 24.27 -46.06 6.82
CA ILE A 72 24.87 -45.70 5.54
C ILE A 72 23.79 -45.76 4.46
N LYS A 73 23.71 -44.69 3.67
CA LYS A 73 22.87 -44.63 2.48
C LYS A 73 23.59 -45.32 1.33
N LEU A 74 22.93 -46.27 0.66
CA LEU A 74 23.49 -46.94 -0.51
C LEU A 74 23.33 -46.08 -1.76
N THR A 75 24.44 -45.78 -2.42
CA THR A 75 24.52 -44.95 -3.62
C THR A 75 24.66 -45.81 -4.88
N SER A 76 24.40 -45.21 -6.05
CA SER A 76 24.39 -45.92 -7.33
C SER A 76 25.75 -46.49 -7.76
N ASP A 77 26.85 -45.93 -7.26
CA ASP A 77 28.19 -46.49 -7.43
C ASP A 77 28.36 -47.79 -6.62
N ILE A 78 27.87 -47.84 -5.37
CA ILE A 78 27.87 -49.06 -4.53
C ILE A 78 26.99 -50.16 -5.15
N THR A 79 25.79 -49.81 -5.62
CA THR A 79 24.84 -50.77 -6.23
C THR A 79 25.11 -51.02 -7.72
N SER A 80 26.28 -50.65 -8.24
CA SER A 80 26.59 -50.78 -9.67
C SER A 80 26.88 -52.22 -10.10
N CYS A 81 27.41 -53.06 -9.20
CA CYS A 81 27.69 -54.47 -9.43
C CYS A 81 27.80 -55.25 -8.10
N ASN A 82 27.87 -56.58 -8.17
CA ASN A 82 28.15 -57.42 -7.00
C ASN A 82 29.58 -57.16 -6.48
N GLY A 83 29.82 -57.51 -5.22
CA GLY A 83 31.15 -57.35 -4.66
C GLY A 83 31.29 -57.84 -3.23
N ASP A 84 32.36 -57.34 -2.60
CA ASP A 84 32.74 -57.66 -1.23
C ASP A 84 32.72 -56.42 -0.35
N ILE A 85 32.35 -56.61 0.91
CA ILE A 85 32.41 -55.61 1.96
C ILE A 85 33.51 -56.01 2.93
N VAL A 86 34.38 -55.05 3.23
CA VAL A 86 35.34 -55.12 4.34
C VAL A 86 35.12 -53.92 5.23
N ILE A 87 35.08 -54.13 6.54
CA ILE A 87 34.98 -53.05 7.52
C ILE A 87 36.28 -53.01 8.31
N ASP A 88 36.89 -51.83 8.39
CA ASP A 88 38.13 -51.58 9.12
C ASP A 88 37.92 -50.50 10.18
N ALA A 89 38.66 -50.60 11.28
CA ALA A 89 38.70 -49.60 12.34
C ALA A 89 40.14 -49.16 12.60
N ALA A 90 40.36 -47.84 12.67
CA ALA A 90 41.66 -47.23 12.91
C ALA A 90 41.61 -46.19 14.05
N GLY A 91 42.62 -46.22 14.93
CA GLY A 91 42.80 -45.27 16.04
C GLY A 91 44.08 -44.44 15.93
N THR A 92 44.24 -43.46 16.81
CA THR A 92 45.44 -42.61 16.91
C THR A 92 46.59 -43.28 17.69
N ASP A 93 46.38 -44.50 18.15
CA ASP A 93 47.23 -45.32 19.02
C ASP A 93 47.85 -46.52 18.28
N ASP A 94 48.10 -46.37 16.97
CA ASP A 94 48.53 -47.44 16.05
C ASP A 94 47.55 -48.64 15.98
N TYR A 95 46.33 -48.48 16.50
CA TYR A 95 45.27 -49.48 16.39
C TYR A 95 44.77 -49.59 14.96
N ALA A 96 44.84 -50.79 14.38
CA ALA A 96 44.21 -51.15 13.13
C ALA A 96 43.60 -52.55 13.23
N ALA A 97 42.32 -52.68 12.92
CA ALA A 97 41.61 -53.95 12.88
C ALA A 97 40.79 -54.07 11.59
N TYR A 98 40.73 -55.29 11.06
CA TYR A 98 39.93 -55.62 9.87
C TYR A 98 38.93 -56.70 10.22
N SER A 99 37.75 -56.59 9.64
CA SER A 99 36.76 -57.66 9.69
C SER A 99 37.04 -58.74 8.64
N THR A 100 36.39 -59.89 8.78
CA THR A 100 36.19 -60.82 7.66
C THR A 100 35.38 -60.16 6.53
N VAL A 101 35.35 -60.79 5.36
CA VAL A 101 34.58 -60.31 4.21
C VAL A 101 33.09 -60.64 4.37
N CYS A 102 32.22 -59.72 3.94
CA CYS A 102 30.81 -59.99 3.64
C CYS A 102 30.57 -59.81 2.15
N HIS A 103 30.02 -60.81 1.47
CA HIS A 103 29.67 -60.69 0.05
C HIS A 103 28.33 -59.96 -0.11
N TYR A 104 28.18 -59.18 -1.17
CA TYR A 104 26.91 -58.56 -1.49
C TYR A 104 26.47 -58.80 -2.92
N THR A 105 25.18 -59.07 -3.06
CA THR A 105 24.53 -59.27 -4.35
C THR A 105 23.68 -58.06 -4.70
N VAL A 106 23.77 -57.65 -5.96
CA VAL A 106 22.95 -56.63 -6.58
C VAL A 106 22.14 -57.27 -7.71
N TYR A 107 20.82 -57.14 -7.63
CA TYR A 107 19.91 -57.75 -8.60
C TYR A 107 19.93 -56.95 -9.90
N SER A 108 20.38 -57.61 -10.96
CA SER A 108 20.24 -57.08 -12.31
C SER A 108 18.76 -56.99 -12.66
N HIS A 109 18.37 -55.88 -13.26
CA HIS A 109 17.07 -55.73 -13.91
C HIS A 109 17.29 -55.65 -15.43
N PRO A 110 16.30 -56.04 -16.25
CA PRO A 110 16.30 -55.70 -17.68
C PRO A 110 16.45 -54.18 -17.83
N ASP A 111 17.08 -53.71 -18.91
CA ASP A 111 17.24 -52.27 -19.17
C ASP A 111 15.90 -51.55 -18.95
N ALA A 112 15.85 -50.76 -17.87
CA ALA A 112 14.69 -49.96 -17.53
C ALA A 112 14.73 -48.72 -18.42
N GLY A 113 14.36 -48.88 -19.69
CA GLY A 113 14.30 -47.79 -20.64
C GLY A 113 15.63 -47.48 -21.34
N SER A 114 15.50 -47.13 -22.61
CA SER A 114 16.56 -46.79 -23.56
C SER A 114 17.51 -45.68 -23.10
N ASN A 115 18.80 -45.85 -23.40
CA ASN A 115 19.86 -44.83 -23.51
C ASN A 115 19.76 -43.64 -22.53
N GLY A 116 20.38 -43.80 -21.35
CA GLY A 116 20.96 -42.67 -20.64
C GLY A 116 20.01 -41.71 -19.93
N GLN A 117 18.80 -42.13 -19.56
CA GLN A 117 18.05 -41.40 -18.53
C GLN A 117 18.64 -41.70 -17.16
N VAL A 118 19.59 -40.87 -16.74
CA VAL A 118 19.81 -40.60 -15.32
C VAL A 118 18.52 -39.95 -14.82
N ILE A 119 17.68 -40.71 -14.13
CA ILE A 119 16.64 -40.09 -13.32
C ILE A 119 17.39 -39.46 -12.13
N THR A 120 17.65 -38.16 -12.19
CA THR A 120 18.05 -37.34 -11.03
C THR A 120 16.82 -36.53 -10.59
N PRO A 121 16.00 -37.02 -9.64
CA PRO A 121 14.82 -36.30 -9.19
C PRO A 121 15.11 -35.10 -8.28
N ASP A 122 16.34 -34.77 -7.90
CA ASP A 122 16.58 -33.81 -6.81
C ASP A 122 16.62 -32.35 -7.27
N GLU A 123 17.54 -31.95 -8.15
CA GLU A 123 17.81 -30.53 -8.44
C GLU A 123 16.72 -29.86 -9.28
N TYR A 124 16.20 -30.54 -10.33
CA TYR A 124 15.16 -29.96 -11.19
C TYR A 124 13.84 -29.78 -10.43
N HIS A 125 13.41 -30.77 -9.64
CA HIS A 125 12.18 -30.66 -8.86
C HIS A 125 12.33 -29.66 -7.70
N GLN A 126 13.52 -29.56 -7.09
CA GLN A 126 13.82 -28.50 -6.12
C GLN A 126 13.74 -27.12 -6.76
N PHE A 127 14.35 -26.93 -7.93
CA PHE A 127 14.29 -25.66 -8.67
C PHE A 127 12.85 -25.27 -9.04
N ILE A 128 12.05 -26.20 -9.56
CA ILE A 128 10.63 -25.94 -9.85
C ILE A 128 9.85 -25.59 -8.58
N GLY A 129 10.13 -26.26 -7.46
CA GLY A 129 9.56 -25.95 -6.15
C GLY A 129 9.92 -24.55 -5.67
N GLU A 130 11.19 -24.15 -5.78
CA GLU A 130 11.66 -22.82 -5.43
C GLU A 130 11.03 -21.72 -6.31
N VAL A 131 11.01 -21.92 -7.63
CA VAL A 131 10.39 -20.98 -8.57
C VAL A 131 8.90 -20.81 -8.27
N LYS A 132 8.20 -21.91 -7.96
CA LYS A 132 6.80 -21.85 -7.54
C LYS A 132 6.63 -21.06 -6.24
N ASN A 133 7.48 -21.30 -5.24
CA ASN A 133 7.45 -20.56 -3.96
C ASN A 133 7.67 -19.06 -4.16
N TYR A 134 8.61 -18.67 -5.03
CA TYR A 134 8.82 -17.27 -5.40
C TYR A 134 7.61 -16.68 -6.12
N SER A 135 7.00 -17.43 -7.06
CA SER A 135 5.80 -17.00 -7.79
C SER A 135 4.61 -16.81 -6.86
N ASP A 136 4.33 -17.77 -5.96
CA ASP A 136 3.27 -17.70 -4.98
C ASP A 136 3.49 -16.52 -4.01
N SER A 137 4.74 -16.30 -3.57
CA SER A 137 5.10 -15.19 -2.68
C SER A 137 4.93 -13.81 -3.36
N ALA A 138 5.28 -13.71 -4.63
CA ALA A 138 5.07 -12.51 -5.43
C ALA A 138 3.57 -12.23 -5.62
N GLN A 139 2.78 -13.24 -5.95
CA GLN A 139 1.33 -13.12 -6.09
C GLN A 139 0.67 -12.73 -4.77
N ALA A 140 1.06 -13.33 -3.65
CA ALA A 140 0.56 -12.98 -2.32
C ALA A 140 0.90 -11.53 -1.96
N SER A 141 2.10 -11.07 -2.29
CA SER A 141 2.53 -9.68 -2.06
C SER A 141 1.73 -8.70 -2.92
N ALA A 142 1.47 -9.03 -4.19
CA ALA A 142 0.64 -8.23 -5.08
C ALA A 142 -0.82 -8.15 -4.58
N ASN A 143 -1.40 -9.27 -4.14
CA ASN A 143 -2.75 -9.31 -3.58
C ASN A 143 -2.86 -8.44 -2.32
N LYS A 144 -1.87 -8.51 -1.42
CA LYS A 144 -1.82 -7.63 -0.24
C LYS A 144 -1.74 -6.15 -0.62
N ALA A 145 -0.93 -5.80 -1.63
CA ALA A 145 -0.85 -4.42 -2.10
C ALA A 145 -2.20 -3.92 -2.64
N ILE A 146 -2.93 -4.75 -3.41
CA ILE A 146 -4.27 -4.44 -3.89
C ILE A 146 -5.25 -4.22 -2.73
N GLU A 147 -5.22 -5.10 -1.72
CA GLU A 147 -6.05 -4.97 -0.53
C GLU A 147 -5.83 -3.63 0.20
N TYR A 148 -4.57 -3.22 0.38
CA TYR A 148 -4.26 -1.91 0.97
C TYR A 148 -4.77 -0.75 0.11
N THR A 149 -4.68 -0.84 -1.22
CA THR A 149 -5.18 0.23 -2.08
C THR A 149 -6.68 0.46 -1.93
N ALA A 150 -7.49 -0.58 -1.67
CA ALA A 150 -8.94 -0.42 -1.44
C ALA A 150 -9.25 0.35 -0.15
N VAL A 151 -8.43 0.20 0.90
CA VAL A 151 -8.59 0.93 2.18
C VAL A 151 -8.33 2.44 2.00
N PHE A 152 -7.54 2.81 0.99
CA PHE A 152 -7.18 4.19 0.71
C PHE A 152 -8.20 4.94 -0.16
N LYS A 153 -9.20 4.26 -0.72
CA LYS A 153 -10.22 4.85 -1.62
C LYS A 153 -11.38 5.49 -0.86
N ASN A 154 -11.10 6.51 -0.07
CA ASN A 154 -12.12 7.27 0.64
C ASN A 154 -11.70 8.72 0.88
N SER A 155 -12.67 9.60 1.08
CA SER A 155 -12.42 11.03 1.31
C SER A 155 -11.47 11.31 2.48
N GLY A 156 -11.50 10.52 3.56
CA GLY A 156 -10.62 10.70 4.72
C GLY A 156 -9.13 10.53 4.39
N TYR A 157 -8.78 9.47 3.65
CA TYR A 157 -7.40 9.25 3.21
C TYR A 157 -6.95 10.33 2.22
N HIS A 158 -7.79 10.64 1.22
CA HIS A 158 -7.47 11.63 0.20
C HIS A 158 -7.36 13.06 0.77
N ASN A 159 -8.09 13.37 1.85
CA ASN A 159 -7.99 14.62 2.62
C ASN A 159 -6.75 14.70 3.54
N SER A 160 -5.94 13.65 3.61
CA SER A 160 -4.75 13.57 4.47
C SER A 160 -3.43 13.73 3.69
N ILE A 161 -3.50 13.81 2.36
CA ILE A 161 -2.33 13.90 1.47
C ILE A 161 -2.48 15.12 0.57
N TYR A 162 -1.48 16.01 0.62
CA TYR A 162 -1.31 17.04 -0.41
C TYR A 162 -0.46 16.46 -1.55
N ARG A 163 -0.91 16.66 -2.79
CA ARG A 163 -0.21 16.16 -3.98
C ARG A 163 0.18 17.24 -4.97
N GLY A 164 -0.74 18.13 -5.36
CA GLY A 164 -0.41 19.23 -6.26
C GLY A 164 -0.17 18.81 -7.72
N LYS A 165 -0.79 17.73 -8.19
CA LYS A 165 -0.66 17.22 -9.56
C LYS A 165 -1.67 17.91 -10.49
N ASP A 166 -1.25 18.14 -11.74
CA ASP A 166 -2.18 18.48 -12.82
C ASP A 166 -3.02 17.25 -13.21
N ILE A 167 -4.33 17.35 -13.01
CA ILE A 167 -5.32 16.32 -13.33
C ILE A 167 -6.26 16.75 -14.48
N SER A 168 -5.83 17.71 -15.31
CA SER A 168 -6.61 18.19 -16.46
C SER A 168 -6.99 17.07 -17.44
N ALA A 169 -6.14 16.06 -17.58
CA ALA A 169 -6.45 14.88 -18.39
C ALA A 169 -7.66 14.10 -17.83
N ASN A 170 -7.70 13.90 -16.51
CA ASN A 170 -8.79 13.21 -15.82
C ASN A 170 -10.11 14.01 -15.87
N GLU A 171 -10.02 15.34 -15.87
CA GLU A 171 -11.19 16.20 -16.07
C GLU A 171 -11.72 16.08 -17.50
N ALA A 172 -10.83 16.13 -18.49
CA ALA A 172 -11.19 16.11 -19.91
C ALA A 172 -11.75 14.75 -20.38
N ASP A 173 -11.25 13.64 -19.84
CA ASP A 173 -11.71 12.29 -20.16
C ASP A 173 -12.89 11.80 -19.30
N GLY A 174 -13.28 12.57 -18.28
CA GLY A 174 -14.41 12.27 -17.38
C GLY A 174 -14.11 11.25 -16.28
N SER A 175 -12.90 10.70 -16.20
CA SER A 175 -12.50 9.77 -15.14
C SER A 175 -12.54 10.43 -13.76
N MET A 176 -12.25 11.73 -13.67
CA MET A 176 -12.36 12.50 -12.43
C MET A 176 -13.77 12.40 -11.84
N TYR A 177 -14.81 12.69 -12.63
CA TYR A 177 -16.19 12.65 -12.16
C TYR A 177 -16.66 11.24 -11.82
N THR A 178 -16.18 10.22 -12.56
CA THR A 178 -16.47 8.81 -12.25
C THR A 178 -15.91 8.42 -10.88
N ASN A 179 -14.67 8.81 -10.58
CA ASN A 179 -14.01 8.50 -9.31
C ASN A 179 -14.61 9.28 -8.14
N ILE A 180 -15.09 10.51 -8.39
CA ILE A 180 -15.86 11.28 -7.40
C ILE A 180 -17.19 10.56 -7.12
N ALA A 181 -18.00 10.28 -8.14
CA ALA A 181 -19.32 9.66 -7.97
C ALA A 181 -19.27 8.31 -7.25
N ASN A 182 -18.20 7.52 -7.46
CA ASN A 182 -17.97 6.25 -6.77
C ASN A 182 -17.50 6.41 -5.30
N GLY A 183 -17.19 7.63 -4.86
CA GLY A 183 -16.62 7.90 -3.52
C GLY A 183 -15.19 7.40 -3.32
N THR A 184 -14.54 6.91 -4.39
CA THR A 184 -13.18 6.37 -4.32
C THR A 184 -12.13 7.47 -4.33
N PHE A 185 -12.42 8.57 -5.03
CA PHE A 185 -11.48 9.68 -5.28
C PHE A 185 -10.16 9.21 -5.91
N ASP A 186 -10.18 8.06 -6.61
CA ASP A 186 -9.00 7.50 -7.28
C ASP A 186 -8.32 8.56 -8.16
N ASP A 187 -7.00 8.71 -8.00
CA ASP A 187 -6.18 9.73 -8.67
C ASP A 187 -6.64 11.19 -8.46
N ILE A 188 -7.34 11.50 -7.36
CA ILE A 188 -7.74 12.87 -6.96
C ILE A 188 -7.32 13.11 -5.51
N PHE A 189 -6.45 14.09 -5.27
CA PHE A 189 -5.94 14.43 -3.95
C PHE A 189 -6.01 15.92 -3.70
N VAL A 190 -5.91 16.30 -2.42
CA VAL A 190 -5.87 17.70 -2.02
C VAL A 190 -4.71 18.41 -2.71
N GLY A 191 -4.98 19.62 -3.21
CA GLY A 191 -4.00 20.45 -3.92
C GLY A 191 -3.83 20.13 -5.39
N ASP A 192 -4.33 18.99 -5.88
CA ASP A 192 -4.40 18.76 -7.32
C ASP A 192 -5.19 19.85 -8.02
N TYR A 193 -4.86 20.09 -9.28
CA TYR A 193 -5.44 21.19 -10.04
C TYR A 193 -5.74 20.77 -11.48
N PHE A 194 -6.66 21.49 -12.11
CA PHE A 194 -6.99 21.29 -13.51
C PHE A 194 -7.29 22.63 -14.19
N HIS A 195 -7.03 22.66 -15.49
CA HIS A 195 -7.34 23.79 -16.36
C HIS A 195 -8.75 23.66 -16.92
N LYS A 196 -9.55 24.74 -16.87
CA LYS A 196 -10.88 24.77 -17.48
C LYS A 196 -11.17 26.13 -18.09
N THR A 197 -11.75 26.12 -19.28
CA THR A 197 -12.27 27.33 -19.91
C THR A 197 -13.63 27.68 -19.29
N VAL A 198 -13.70 28.86 -18.67
CA VAL A 198 -14.94 29.43 -18.10
C VAL A 198 -15.09 30.83 -18.67
N ASN A 199 -16.25 31.13 -19.26
CA ASN A 199 -16.53 32.42 -19.90
C ASN A 199 -15.44 32.87 -20.91
N GLY A 200 -14.92 31.94 -21.72
CA GLY A 200 -13.90 32.22 -22.73
C GLY A 200 -12.49 32.48 -22.18
N GLN A 201 -12.26 32.30 -20.87
CA GLN A 201 -10.96 32.45 -20.22
C GLN A 201 -10.53 31.13 -19.59
N ASN A 202 -9.23 30.82 -19.63
CA ASN A 202 -8.68 29.61 -19.02
C ASN A 202 -8.31 29.90 -17.56
N TYR A 203 -8.97 29.20 -16.65
CA TYR A 203 -8.68 29.24 -15.22
C TYR A 203 -8.06 27.93 -14.76
N VAL A 204 -7.31 28.01 -13.66
CA VAL A 204 -6.82 26.85 -12.93
C VAL A 204 -7.64 26.71 -11.66
N PHE A 205 -8.31 25.57 -11.50
CA PHE A 205 -9.06 25.23 -10.30
C PHE A 205 -8.28 24.20 -9.49
N GLN A 206 -8.32 24.32 -8.17
CA GLN A 206 -7.58 23.48 -7.24
C GLN A 206 -8.53 22.79 -6.26
N VAL A 207 -8.24 21.52 -5.96
CA VAL A 207 -9.00 20.69 -5.02
C VAL A 207 -8.69 21.08 -3.58
N LEU A 208 -9.71 21.48 -2.83
CA LEU A 208 -9.62 21.91 -1.44
C LEU A 208 -9.84 20.76 -0.46
N GLY A 209 -10.60 19.75 -0.90
CA GLY A 209 -10.95 18.57 -0.12
C GLY A 209 -12.07 17.77 -0.78
N CYS A 210 -12.22 16.53 -0.34
CA CYS A 210 -13.23 15.56 -0.77
C CYS A 210 -14.31 15.43 0.31
N ASP A 211 -15.59 15.36 -0.10
CA ASP A 211 -16.77 15.13 0.76
C ASP A 211 -16.91 16.05 1.98
N ILE A 212 -16.37 17.27 1.91
CA ILE A 212 -16.39 18.20 3.05
C ILE A 212 -17.82 18.57 3.45
N LYS A 213 -18.76 18.62 2.50
CA LYS A 213 -20.17 18.96 2.71
C LYS A 213 -21.08 17.72 2.83
N MET A 214 -20.50 16.52 2.88
CA MET A 214 -21.26 15.26 2.94
C MET A 214 -22.12 15.23 4.20
N ASN A 215 -23.39 14.83 4.04
CA ASN A 215 -24.40 14.79 5.09
C ASN A 215 -24.65 16.15 5.79
N ARG A 216 -24.29 17.27 5.16
CA ARG A 216 -24.59 18.62 5.67
C ARG A 216 -25.74 19.27 4.91
N GLY A 217 -26.33 20.29 5.52
CA GLY A 217 -27.48 21.04 5.00
C GLY A 217 -28.78 20.71 5.72
N SER A 218 -29.83 21.51 5.48
CA SER A 218 -31.20 21.17 5.89
C SER A 218 -31.74 19.95 5.16
N THR A 219 -31.27 19.72 3.95
CA THR A 219 -31.38 18.46 3.22
C THR A 219 -29.97 17.88 3.11
N PRO A 220 -29.71 16.64 3.55
CA PRO A 220 -28.39 16.04 3.47
C PRO A 220 -27.89 15.99 2.02
N LEU A 221 -26.70 16.56 1.78
CA LEU A 221 -25.97 16.29 0.55
C LEU A 221 -25.36 14.89 0.62
N THR A 222 -25.89 13.96 -0.19
CA THR A 222 -25.44 12.55 -0.24
C THR A 222 -24.56 12.24 -1.44
N ALA A 223 -24.52 13.12 -2.43
CA ALA A 223 -23.63 12.97 -3.57
C ALA A 223 -22.18 13.20 -3.13
N HIS A 224 -21.30 12.27 -3.52
CA HIS A 224 -19.87 12.45 -3.36
C HIS A 224 -19.41 13.66 -4.18
N HIS A 225 -18.46 14.42 -3.63
CA HIS A 225 -18.02 15.66 -4.26
C HIS A 225 -16.60 16.05 -3.87
N ILE A 226 -15.99 16.89 -4.70
CA ILE A 226 -14.82 17.68 -4.33
C ILE A 226 -15.21 19.16 -4.16
N VAL A 227 -14.56 19.82 -3.21
CA VAL A 227 -14.59 21.28 -3.09
C VAL A 227 -13.47 21.84 -3.94
N VAL A 228 -13.77 22.81 -4.81
CA VAL A 228 -12.80 23.43 -5.73
C VAL A 228 -12.84 24.95 -5.64
N MET A 229 -11.69 25.59 -5.85
CA MET A 229 -11.53 27.05 -5.87
C MET A 229 -10.57 27.44 -7.00
N PRO A 230 -10.67 28.64 -7.56
CA PRO A 230 -9.69 29.12 -8.52
C PRO A 230 -8.37 29.47 -7.79
N THR A 231 -7.24 29.10 -8.39
CA THR A 231 -5.92 29.42 -7.82
C THR A 231 -5.64 30.92 -7.85
N THR A 232 -6.21 31.62 -8.84
CA THR A 232 -6.19 33.08 -9.02
C THR A 232 -7.57 33.71 -8.81
N SER A 233 -7.60 35.03 -8.67
CA SER A 233 -8.84 35.82 -8.66
C SER A 233 -9.65 35.66 -9.95
N LEU A 234 -10.97 35.55 -9.81
CA LEU A 234 -11.93 35.62 -10.92
C LEU A 234 -12.27 37.05 -11.34
N GLY A 235 -11.89 38.04 -10.53
CA GLY A 235 -12.11 39.47 -10.79
C GLY A 235 -12.22 40.27 -9.50
N SER A 236 -12.20 41.60 -9.65
CA SER A 236 -12.31 42.53 -8.52
C SER A 236 -13.76 43.00 -8.37
N TYR A 237 -14.32 42.82 -7.17
CA TYR A 237 -15.71 43.11 -6.86
C TYR A 237 -15.85 43.76 -5.48
N LYS A 238 -17.00 44.36 -5.24
CA LYS A 238 -17.39 44.91 -3.94
C LYS A 238 -18.41 43.99 -3.27
N MET A 239 -18.43 43.97 -1.94
CA MET A 239 -19.52 43.32 -1.22
C MET A 239 -20.83 44.08 -1.39
N ASN A 240 -20.79 45.41 -1.34
CA ASN A 240 -21.91 46.33 -1.56
C ASN A 240 -21.43 47.62 -2.23
N ASP A 241 -22.33 48.45 -2.78
CA ASP A 241 -21.94 49.74 -3.36
C ASP A 241 -21.64 50.81 -2.29
N THR A 242 -22.23 50.67 -1.10
CA THR A 242 -21.98 51.49 0.09
C THR A 242 -21.51 50.63 1.26
N ASN A 243 -20.92 51.27 2.27
CA ASN A 243 -20.50 50.63 3.51
C ASN A 243 -21.72 50.24 4.36
N THR A 244 -22.34 49.11 4.05
CA THR A 244 -23.46 48.52 4.79
C THR A 244 -23.33 47.00 4.82
N THR A 245 -23.90 46.39 5.86
CA THR A 245 -24.11 44.94 6.00
C THR A 245 -25.59 44.59 6.14
N ASP A 246 -26.48 45.55 5.85
CA ASP A 246 -27.93 45.36 5.94
C ASP A 246 -28.37 44.20 5.04
N GLY A 247 -29.28 43.35 5.54
CA GLY A 247 -29.67 42.11 4.87
C GLY A 247 -28.63 40.97 4.99
N GLY A 248 -27.54 41.18 5.73
CA GLY A 248 -26.52 40.16 5.95
C GLY A 248 -25.71 39.83 4.72
N TYR A 249 -25.13 38.62 4.70
CA TYR A 249 -24.32 38.17 3.57
C TYR A 249 -25.18 37.94 2.33
N VAL A 250 -26.37 37.34 2.50
CA VAL A 250 -27.26 37.09 1.36
C VAL A 250 -27.90 38.35 0.79
N GLY A 251 -27.98 39.43 1.56
CA GLY A 251 -28.39 40.75 1.08
C GLY A 251 -27.27 41.53 0.39
N SER A 252 -26.04 41.01 0.37
CA SER A 252 -24.91 41.68 -0.28
C SER A 252 -24.99 41.61 -1.80
N LYS A 253 -24.54 42.66 -2.48
CA LYS A 253 -24.37 42.69 -3.95
C LYS A 253 -23.52 41.53 -4.46
N MET A 254 -22.51 41.12 -3.69
CA MET A 254 -21.71 39.94 -4.00
C MET A 254 -22.60 38.69 -4.15
N TYR A 255 -23.50 38.45 -3.20
CA TYR A 255 -24.37 37.29 -3.21
C TYR A 255 -25.51 37.41 -4.22
N THR A 256 -26.13 38.59 -4.37
CA THR A 256 -27.31 38.76 -5.23
C THR A 256 -26.97 38.92 -6.71
N ASP A 257 -25.84 39.54 -7.03
CA ASP A 257 -25.53 39.96 -8.40
C ASP A 257 -24.28 39.24 -8.95
N VAL A 258 -23.23 39.11 -8.15
CA VAL A 258 -21.92 38.62 -8.63
C VAL A 258 -21.89 37.09 -8.69
N LEU A 259 -22.17 36.40 -7.58
CA LEU A 259 -22.09 34.94 -7.51
C LEU A 259 -23.04 34.23 -8.48
N PRO A 260 -24.29 34.68 -8.72
CA PRO A 260 -25.19 34.05 -9.69
C PRO A 260 -24.68 34.12 -11.13
N VAL A 261 -24.02 35.22 -11.52
CA VAL A 261 -23.37 35.33 -12.84
C VAL A 261 -22.27 34.27 -12.99
N TRP A 262 -21.42 34.13 -11.97
CA TRP A 262 -20.37 33.11 -11.95
C TRP A 262 -20.94 31.69 -11.91
N ALA A 263 -22.03 31.46 -11.17
CA ALA A 263 -22.74 30.19 -11.18
C ALA A 263 -23.24 29.84 -12.59
N GLY A 264 -23.73 30.81 -13.37
CA GLY A 264 -24.09 30.62 -14.78
C GLY A 264 -22.89 30.23 -15.65
N TYR A 265 -21.76 30.91 -15.51
CA TYR A 265 -20.54 30.57 -16.26
C TYR A 265 -20.00 29.18 -15.90
N LEU A 266 -20.00 28.83 -14.62
CA LEU A 266 -19.57 27.51 -14.14
C LEU A 266 -20.56 26.42 -14.56
N SER A 267 -21.86 26.68 -14.56
CA SER A 267 -22.88 25.73 -15.04
C SER A 267 -22.67 25.41 -16.52
N ASN A 268 -22.32 26.40 -17.33
CA ASN A 268 -22.00 26.18 -18.74
C ASN A 268 -20.70 25.36 -18.93
N ALA A 269 -19.71 25.52 -18.04
CA ALA A 269 -18.43 24.84 -18.14
C ALA A 269 -18.45 23.40 -17.60
N PHE A 270 -19.19 23.15 -16.52
CA PHE A 270 -19.20 21.88 -15.78
C PHE A 270 -20.51 21.10 -15.94
N GLY A 271 -21.56 21.71 -16.48
CA GLY A 271 -22.84 21.04 -16.74
C GLY A 271 -23.43 20.43 -15.46
N SER A 272 -23.86 19.16 -15.57
CA SER A 272 -24.46 18.42 -14.46
C SER A 272 -23.50 18.07 -13.32
N HIS A 273 -22.19 18.25 -13.52
CA HIS A 273 -21.20 17.98 -12.46
C HIS A 273 -21.14 19.10 -11.41
N LEU A 274 -21.67 20.28 -11.71
CA LEU A 274 -21.74 21.37 -10.74
C LEU A 274 -22.87 21.10 -9.73
N ILE A 275 -22.50 20.96 -8.46
CA ILE A 275 -23.43 20.58 -7.39
C ILE A 275 -23.88 21.81 -6.60
N THR A 276 -25.19 21.89 -6.36
CA THR A 276 -25.80 22.81 -5.41
C THR A 276 -25.92 22.16 -4.03
N SER A 277 -25.47 22.85 -2.99
CA SER A 277 -25.61 22.41 -1.60
C SER A 277 -26.50 23.37 -0.79
N LYS A 278 -27.10 22.87 0.31
CA LYS A 278 -27.86 23.70 1.25
C LYS A 278 -26.91 24.30 2.28
N GLU A 279 -26.76 25.63 2.27
CA GLU A 279 -25.89 26.36 3.19
C GLU A 279 -26.72 27.19 4.18
N LEU A 280 -26.26 27.27 5.43
CA LEU A 280 -26.85 28.12 6.46
C LEU A 280 -26.18 29.49 6.42
N LEU A 281 -26.90 30.52 5.96
CA LEU A 281 -26.32 31.84 5.67
C LEU A 281 -27.02 32.95 6.44
N VAL A 282 -26.26 34.00 6.76
CA VAL A 282 -26.73 35.21 7.44
C VAL A 282 -27.59 36.05 6.48
N ASN A 283 -28.83 36.36 6.88
CA ASN A 283 -29.81 37.12 6.09
C ASN A 283 -30.32 38.40 6.74
N ALA A 284 -29.82 38.72 7.92
CA ALA A 284 -30.07 39.99 8.57
C ALA A 284 -28.89 40.34 9.47
N THR A 285 -28.69 41.64 9.67
CA THR A 285 -27.77 42.18 10.66
C THR A 285 -28.50 43.20 11.52
N SER A 286 -28.04 43.34 12.76
CA SER A 286 -28.49 44.37 13.70
C SER A 286 -27.29 44.87 14.47
N SER A 287 -27.12 46.20 14.55
CA SER A 287 -25.99 46.84 15.22
C SER A 287 -24.62 46.27 14.80
N GLY A 288 -24.52 45.81 13.55
CA GLY A 288 -23.32 45.24 12.97
C GLY A 288 -22.94 43.83 13.37
N SER A 289 -23.87 43.08 13.93
CA SER A 289 -23.75 41.64 14.13
C SER A 289 -24.80 40.91 13.31
N PRO A 290 -24.52 39.68 12.84
CA PRO A 290 -25.56 38.79 12.33
C PRO A 290 -26.73 38.67 13.31
N SER A 291 -27.95 38.89 12.84
CA SER A 291 -29.18 38.82 13.68
C SER A 291 -30.22 37.86 13.11
N GLY A 292 -29.98 37.30 11.93
CA GLY A 292 -30.86 36.34 11.27
C GLY A 292 -30.11 35.40 10.35
N TRP A 293 -30.69 34.23 10.12
CA TRP A 293 -30.17 33.21 9.23
C TRP A 293 -31.30 32.43 8.57
N SER A 294 -30.99 31.81 7.43
CA SER A 294 -31.87 30.83 6.79
C SER A 294 -31.05 29.85 5.95
N TRP A 295 -31.71 28.79 5.49
CA TRP A 295 -31.15 27.83 4.55
C TRP A 295 -31.30 28.35 3.12
N PHE A 296 -30.21 28.33 2.37
CA PHE A 296 -30.18 28.74 0.96
C PHE A 296 -29.54 27.67 0.09
N ASP A 297 -30.00 27.57 -1.14
CA ASP A 297 -29.29 26.84 -2.18
C ASP A 297 -28.02 27.60 -2.56
N SER A 298 -26.89 26.89 -2.60
CA SER A 298 -25.58 27.47 -2.87
C SER A 298 -24.82 26.60 -3.86
N THR A 299 -24.71 27.10 -5.09
CA THR A 299 -23.93 26.49 -6.18
C THR A 299 -22.50 27.02 -6.19
N VAL A 300 -22.32 28.31 -5.86
CA VAL A 300 -21.04 29.00 -5.75
C VAL A 300 -21.11 29.87 -4.50
N ASN A 301 -20.06 29.91 -3.69
CA ASN A 301 -20.06 30.66 -2.44
C ASN A 301 -18.68 31.18 -2.07
N LEU A 302 -18.62 32.16 -1.17
CA LEU A 302 -17.37 32.54 -0.53
C LEU A 302 -17.08 31.65 0.68
N MET A 303 -15.80 31.37 0.91
CA MET A 303 -15.34 30.66 2.10
C MET A 303 -15.52 31.52 3.35
N THR A 304 -15.57 30.85 4.50
CA THR A 304 -15.49 31.48 5.82
C THR A 304 -14.04 31.62 6.30
N VAL A 305 -13.81 32.49 7.28
CA VAL A 305 -12.53 32.59 8.00
C VAL A 305 -12.16 31.24 8.61
N GLU A 306 -13.13 30.47 9.09
CA GLU A 306 -12.97 29.16 9.72
C GLU A 306 -12.58 28.09 8.70
N GLU A 307 -13.20 28.07 7.51
CA GLU A 307 -12.79 27.20 6.40
C GLU A 307 -11.36 27.49 5.93
N VAL A 308 -10.93 28.75 5.97
CA VAL A 308 -9.59 29.15 5.50
C VAL A 308 -8.51 28.95 6.58
N LEU A 309 -8.72 29.50 7.77
CA LEU A 309 -7.72 29.53 8.84
C LEU A 309 -7.86 28.42 9.88
N GLY A 310 -9.02 27.76 9.96
CA GLY A 310 -9.32 26.80 11.02
C GLY A 310 -9.60 27.43 12.40
N HIS A 311 -9.75 28.76 12.47
CA HIS A 311 -9.99 29.49 13.71
C HIS A 311 -10.85 30.74 13.46
N GLY A 312 -11.69 31.11 14.44
CA GLY A 312 -12.49 32.33 14.43
C GLY A 312 -11.69 33.57 14.84
N THR A 313 -10.91 34.13 13.90
CA THR A 313 -9.92 35.20 14.15
C THR A 313 -10.49 36.48 14.76
N PHE A 314 -11.75 36.81 14.50
CA PHE A 314 -12.39 38.02 15.03
C PHE A 314 -13.07 37.81 16.39
N GLY A 315 -12.74 36.70 17.07
CA GLY A 315 -13.32 36.33 18.36
C GLY A 315 -14.74 35.79 18.25
N ILE A 316 -15.14 35.01 19.25
CA ILE A 316 -16.51 34.49 19.42
C ILE A 316 -17.34 35.47 20.27
N SER A 317 -16.77 36.57 20.76
CA SER A 317 -17.35 37.41 21.80
C SER A 317 -18.27 38.51 21.27
N HIS A 318 -19.42 38.13 20.73
CA HIS A 318 -20.64 38.94 20.76
C HIS A 318 -21.84 37.98 20.84
N TYR A 319 -22.87 38.37 21.59
CA TYR A 319 -24.17 37.70 21.56
C TYR A 319 -24.57 37.61 20.07
N GLU A 320 -24.82 36.40 19.55
CA GLU A 320 -25.38 36.13 18.19
C GLU A 320 -24.42 35.84 17.00
N TYR A 321 -23.10 35.71 17.20
CA TYR A 321 -22.16 35.44 16.07
C TYR A 321 -22.18 33.99 15.50
N TYR A 322 -23.00 33.08 16.04
CA TYR A 322 -23.01 31.66 15.64
C TYR A 322 -23.33 31.43 14.15
N PHE A 323 -24.00 32.40 13.52
CA PHE A 323 -24.54 32.27 12.17
C PHE A 323 -23.52 32.52 11.05
N ASN A 324 -22.42 33.22 11.35
CA ASN A 324 -21.37 33.48 10.34
C ASN A 324 -20.70 32.18 9.86
N ILE A 325 -20.55 31.22 10.77
CA ILE A 325 -19.94 29.92 10.49
C ILE A 325 -20.96 29.00 9.81
N GLY A 326 -22.19 28.97 10.33
CA GLY A 326 -23.23 28.06 9.86
C GLY A 326 -22.74 26.60 9.91
N ILE A 327 -22.74 25.93 8.76
CA ILE A 327 -22.26 24.54 8.61
C ILE A 327 -20.78 24.43 8.18
N SER A 328 -20.06 25.55 8.15
CA SER A 328 -18.67 25.67 7.69
C SER A 328 -17.66 25.65 8.86
N TYR A 329 -17.84 24.75 9.83
CA TYR A 329 -17.13 24.73 11.11
C TYR A 329 -15.77 23.99 11.12
N GLY A 330 -15.01 23.98 10.02
CA GLY A 330 -13.70 23.34 10.00
C GLY A 330 -12.80 23.78 8.84
N GLN A 331 -11.49 23.80 9.08
CA GLN A 331 -10.51 24.17 8.08
C GLN A 331 -10.56 23.22 6.88
N LEU A 332 -10.55 23.77 5.67
CA LEU A 332 -10.46 22.99 4.46
C LEU A 332 -9.10 22.28 4.37
N PRO A 333 -9.06 21.00 3.97
CA PRO A 333 -7.83 20.20 3.95
C PRO A 333 -6.65 20.87 3.23
N LEU A 334 -6.89 21.56 2.13
CA LEU A 334 -5.83 22.28 1.40
C LEU A 334 -5.10 23.29 2.26
N PHE A 335 -5.83 24.12 3.01
CA PHE A 335 -5.20 25.14 3.84
C PHE A 335 -4.51 24.56 5.07
N ARG A 336 -4.97 23.41 5.54
CA ARG A 336 -4.29 22.66 6.61
C ARG A 336 -2.98 22.03 6.12
N LEU A 337 -2.99 21.42 4.94
CA LEU A 337 -1.85 20.67 4.40
C LEU A 337 -0.84 21.55 3.64
N SER A 338 -1.29 22.67 3.08
CA SER A 338 -0.48 23.64 2.32
C SER A 338 -0.89 25.07 2.69
N PRO A 339 -0.52 25.57 3.90
CA PRO A 339 -0.91 26.91 4.37
C PRO A 339 -0.45 28.06 3.47
N ASP A 340 0.57 27.85 2.65
CA ASP A 340 1.04 28.80 1.64
C ASP A 340 -0.01 29.09 0.55
N LYS A 341 -1.05 28.27 0.42
CA LYS A 341 -2.17 28.49 -0.51
C LYS A 341 -3.25 29.42 0.03
N ILE A 342 -3.19 29.76 1.33
CA ILE A 342 -4.12 30.70 1.98
C ILE A 342 -3.93 32.10 1.39
N CYS A 343 -2.69 32.62 1.37
CA CYS A 343 -2.39 33.95 0.87
C CYS A 343 -1.88 33.88 -0.58
N ILE A 344 -2.53 34.61 -1.49
CA ILE A 344 -2.09 34.70 -2.90
C ILE A 344 -1.09 35.85 -3.13
N ARG A 345 -0.74 36.61 -2.09
CA ARG A 345 0.24 37.72 -2.04
C ARG A 345 0.01 38.92 -2.96
N TYR A 346 -0.49 38.73 -4.17
CA TYR A 346 -0.75 39.80 -5.13
C TYR A 346 -2.09 40.50 -4.92
N ALA A 347 -2.95 39.95 -4.05
CA ALA A 347 -4.32 40.40 -3.90
C ALA A 347 -4.89 40.08 -2.51
N THR A 348 -5.84 40.94 -2.09
CA THR A 348 -6.74 40.71 -0.96
C THR A 348 -8.04 40.11 -1.50
N TYR A 349 -8.55 39.04 -0.91
CA TYR A 349 -9.80 38.40 -1.36
C TYR A 349 -10.87 38.31 -0.27
N TRP A 350 -12.13 38.31 -0.72
CA TRP A 350 -13.31 38.31 0.15
C TRP A 350 -13.56 36.96 0.84
N LEU A 351 -13.99 37.05 2.09
CA LEU A 351 -14.63 35.99 2.87
C LEU A 351 -16.03 36.44 3.27
N ARG A 352 -16.94 35.49 3.56
CA ARG A 352 -18.35 35.85 3.83
C ARG A 352 -18.64 36.35 5.25
N ASN A 353 -17.72 36.20 6.20
CA ASN A 353 -17.97 36.56 7.60
C ASN A 353 -18.24 38.07 7.75
N ILE A 354 -19.18 38.41 8.62
CA ILE A 354 -19.55 39.79 8.99
C ILE A 354 -19.06 40.10 10.40
N PRO A 355 -17.88 40.71 10.55
CA PRO A 355 -17.31 41.07 11.86
C PRO A 355 -17.86 42.35 12.48
N GLN A 356 -18.40 43.29 11.68
CA GLN A 356 -18.94 44.57 12.18
C GLN A 356 -19.87 45.26 11.16
N SER A 357 -20.54 46.36 11.56
CA SER A 357 -21.69 47.00 10.88
C SER A 357 -21.52 47.44 9.43
N THR A 358 -20.31 47.49 8.91
CA THR A 358 -20.06 47.97 7.54
C THR A 358 -18.92 47.22 6.84
N PHE A 359 -18.44 46.12 7.41
CA PHE A 359 -17.26 45.41 6.93
C PHE A 359 -17.52 43.91 6.77
N PHE A 360 -16.79 43.31 5.84
CA PHE A 360 -16.69 41.88 5.66
C PHE A 360 -15.25 41.43 5.85
N SER A 361 -15.06 40.18 6.23
CA SER A 361 -13.72 39.61 6.38
C SER A 361 -13.02 39.42 5.03
N THR A 362 -11.70 39.55 5.04
CA THR A 362 -10.83 39.31 3.89
C THR A 362 -9.55 38.60 4.33
N VAL A 363 -8.92 37.90 3.40
CA VAL A 363 -7.50 37.55 3.53
C VAL A 363 -6.71 38.61 2.80
N ASN A 364 -5.87 39.34 3.54
CA ASN A 364 -5.08 40.44 3.01
C ASN A 364 -3.88 39.92 2.20
N ASN A 365 -3.44 40.72 1.23
CA ASN A 365 -2.28 40.42 0.40
C ASN A 365 -0.95 40.32 1.18
N GLU A 366 -0.89 40.76 2.43
CA GLU A 366 0.24 40.57 3.36
C GLU A 366 0.12 39.29 4.21
N GLY A 367 -0.94 38.49 4.03
CA GLY A 367 -1.08 37.16 4.63
C GLY A 367 -1.75 37.11 6.01
N TYR A 368 -2.24 38.23 6.52
CA TYR A 368 -3.11 38.25 7.71
C TYR A 368 -4.58 38.35 7.30
N VAL A 369 -5.47 37.97 8.22
CA VAL A 369 -6.91 38.15 8.02
C VAL A 369 -7.32 39.53 8.50
N HIS A 370 -8.08 40.22 7.66
CA HIS A 370 -8.45 41.62 7.84
C HIS A 370 -9.96 41.80 7.69
N ILE A 371 -10.44 43.00 7.99
CA ILE A 371 -11.82 43.41 7.76
C ILE A 371 -11.78 44.56 6.78
N THR A 372 -12.58 44.49 5.73
CA THR A 372 -12.55 45.47 4.64
C THR A 372 -13.94 46.09 4.48
N PRO A 373 -14.04 47.43 4.31
CA PRO A 373 -15.34 48.09 4.15
C PRO A 373 -16.10 47.50 2.97
N ALA A 374 -17.41 47.30 3.11
CA ALA A 374 -18.22 46.60 2.10
C ALA A 374 -18.17 47.25 0.71
N SER A 375 -17.91 48.57 0.63
CA SER A 375 -17.78 49.30 -0.64
C SER A 375 -16.38 49.30 -1.26
N ALA A 376 -15.38 48.74 -0.58
CA ALA A 376 -14.04 48.58 -1.15
C ALA A 376 -14.05 47.51 -2.24
N SER A 377 -13.09 47.57 -3.16
CA SER A 377 -12.86 46.49 -4.12
C SER A 377 -11.90 45.48 -3.54
N ALA A 378 -12.23 44.19 -3.64
CA ALA A 378 -11.30 43.10 -3.37
C ALA A 378 -11.60 41.92 -4.31
N GLU A 379 -10.69 40.97 -4.35
CA GLU A 379 -10.71 39.89 -5.31
C GLU A 379 -11.73 38.79 -4.96
N LEU A 380 -12.34 38.21 -5.99
CA LEU A 380 -13.29 37.11 -5.90
C LEU A 380 -12.56 35.77 -6.03
N ARG A 381 -12.58 34.97 -4.95
CA ARG A 381 -12.02 33.62 -4.92
C ARG A 381 -13.03 32.64 -4.27
N PRO A 382 -14.11 32.30 -4.98
CA PRO A 382 -15.19 31.49 -4.43
C PRO A 382 -14.80 30.02 -4.42
N TYR A 383 -15.55 29.22 -3.68
CA TYR A 383 -15.57 27.77 -3.83
C TYR A 383 -16.87 27.31 -4.48
N PHE A 384 -16.82 26.13 -5.08
CA PHE A 384 -17.99 25.39 -5.57
C PHE A 384 -17.71 23.88 -5.46
N LEU A 385 -18.76 23.08 -5.68
CA LEU A 385 -18.71 21.63 -5.55
C LEU A 385 -18.80 20.97 -6.92
N LEU A 386 -17.96 19.96 -7.16
CA LEU A 386 -18.03 19.10 -8.34
C LEU A 386 -18.23 17.65 -7.94
N GLY A 387 -19.08 16.91 -8.65
CA GLY A 387 -19.24 15.47 -8.46
C GLY A 387 -20.09 14.73 -9.47
#